data_AF-A0A0G1W4A6-F1
#
_entry.id   AF-A0A0G1W4A6-F1
#
_cell.length_a   1.000
_cell.length_b   1.000
_cell.length_c   1.000
_cell.angle_alpha   90.00
_cell.angle_beta   90.00
_cell.angle_gamma   90.00
#
_symmetry.space_group_name_H-M   'P 1'
#
loop_
_entity.id
_entity.type
_entity.pdbx_description
1 polymer ?
#
loop_
_entity_poly.entity_id
_entity_poly.type
_entity_poly.pdbx_seq_one_letter_code
_entity_poly.pdbx_strand_id
1 'polypeptide(L)'
;IPSTWVLYAKKIANLTGHNPPSPWDPQDAFAASALLLKDNGGSGGTYNAEWTAAMKYFAGGNWSKKAYRFYGDNVMAIAAKYQDQIDLLASLAQR
;
A
#
# COMPACT_ATOMS: atom_id res chain seq x y z
N ILE A 1 4.90 11.89 3.81
CA ILE A 1 6.01 12.86 3.60
C ILE A 1 5.52 13.90 2.59
N PRO A 2 5.59 15.21 2.89
CA PRO A 2 5.06 16.25 2.00
C PRO A 2 5.61 16.19 0.58
N SER A 3 6.92 15.97 0.41
CA SER A 3 7.54 15.85 -0.91
C SER A 3 6.99 14.67 -1.72
N THR A 4 6.76 13.52 -1.08
CA THR A 4 6.12 12.35 -1.72
C THR A 4 4.68 12.67 -2.13
N TRP A 5 3.90 13.36 -1.27
CA TRP A 5 2.52 13.72 -1.57
C TRP A 5 2.39 14.54 -2.86
N VAL A 6 3.26 15.54 -3.04
CA VAL A 6 3.28 16.40 -4.22
C VAL A 6 3.46 15.61 -5.52
N LEU A 7 4.23 14.51 -5.50
CA LEU A 7 4.42 13.64 -6.67
C LEU A 7 3.12 12.95 -7.12
N TYR A 8 2.20 12.70 -6.18
CA TYR A 8 0.97 11.96 -6.42
C TYR A 8 -0.28 12.83 -6.45
N ALA A 9 -0.25 14.06 -5.94
CA ALA A 9 -1.43 14.93 -5.77
C ALA A 9 -2.31 14.99 -7.03
N LYS A 10 -1.74 15.22 -8.21
CA LYS A 10 -2.52 15.26 -9.47
C LYS A 10 -3.17 13.90 -9.80
N LYS A 11 -2.46 12.79 -9.58
CA LYS A 11 -3.00 11.43 -9.81
C LYS A 11 -4.10 11.10 -8.81
N ILE A 12 -3.93 11.50 -7.54
CA ILE A 12 -4.94 11.32 -6.49
C ILE A 12 -6.21 12.10 -6.85
N ALA A 13 -6.08 13.39 -7.16
CA ALA A 13 -7.21 14.23 -7.57
C ALA A 13 -8.01 13.64 -8.74
N ASN A 14 -7.31 13.09 -9.74
CA ASN A 14 -7.95 12.45 -10.88
C ASN A 14 -8.68 11.14 -10.52
N LEU A 15 -8.20 10.40 -9.51
CA LEU A 15 -8.78 9.12 -9.11
C LEU A 15 -9.93 9.28 -8.12
N THR A 16 -9.85 10.26 -7.22
CA THR A 16 -10.83 10.47 -6.15
C THR A 16 -11.85 11.56 -6.46
N GLY A 17 -11.52 12.48 -7.36
CA GLY A 17 -12.34 13.66 -7.68
C GLY A 17 -12.13 14.83 -6.72
N HIS A 18 -11.33 14.67 -5.66
CA HIS A 18 -11.02 15.75 -4.71
C HIS A 18 -9.95 16.69 -5.27
N ASN A 19 -10.25 17.99 -5.35
CA ASN A 19 -9.32 18.99 -5.88
C ASN A 19 -9.34 20.31 -5.06
N PRO A 20 -8.27 20.62 -4.27
CA PRO A 20 -7.09 19.79 -4.07
C PRO A 20 -7.40 18.54 -3.23
N PRO A 21 -6.70 17.42 -3.46
CA PRO A 21 -6.82 16.25 -2.59
C PRO A 21 -6.19 16.55 -1.23
N SER A 22 -6.67 15.86 -0.20
CA SER A 22 -6.27 16.04 1.19
C SER A 22 -5.62 14.78 1.77
N PRO A 23 -4.42 14.85 2.35
CA PRO A 23 -3.82 13.69 3.02
C PRO A 23 -4.56 13.29 4.30
N TRP A 24 -5.51 14.11 4.75
CA TRP A 24 -6.37 13.87 5.91
C TRP A 24 -7.73 13.28 5.52
N ASP A 25 -8.05 13.25 4.22
CA ASP A 25 -9.18 12.50 3.71
C ASP A 25 -8.78 11.01 3.55
N PRO A 26 -9.53 10.05 4.12
CA PRO A 26 -9.17 8.64 4.02
C PRO A 26 -9.07 8.14 2.57
N GLN A 27 -10.01 8.53 1.70
CA GLN A 27 -10.04 8.04 0.32
C GLN A 27 -8.80 8.51 -0.44
N ASP A 28 -8.42 9.77 -0.30
CA ASP A 28 -7.19 10.33 -0.88
C ASP A 28 -5.93 9.67 -0.30
N ALA A 29 -5.88 9.43 1.01
CA ALA A 29 -4.73 8.81 1.67
C ALA A 29 -4.53 7.34 1.23
N PHE A 30 -5.62 6.58 1.09
CA PHE A 30 -5.57 5.21 0.56
C PHE A 30 -5.18 5.21 -0.92
N ALA A 31 -5.74 6.10 -1.74
CA ALA A 31 -5.37 6.23 -3.15
C ALA A 31 -3.88 6.58 -3.32
N ALA A 32 -3.36 7.51 -2.51
CA ALA A 32 -1.94 7.87 -2.49
C ALA A 32 -1.06 6.66 -2.15
N SER A 33 -1.44 5.91 -1.11
CA SER A 33 -0.69 4.74 -0.66
C SER A 33 -0.70 3.62 -1.71
N ALA A 34 -1.85 3.37 -2.34
CA ALA A 34 -1.98 2.39 -3.42
C ALA A 34 -1.11 2.76 -4.63
N LEU A 35 -1.10 4.04 -5.04
CA LEU A 35 -0.25 4.53 -6.12
C LEU A 35 1.24 4.34 -5.83
N LEU A 36 1.68 4.67 -4.61
CA LEU A 36 3.08 4.52 -4.21
C LEU A 36 3.50 3.04 -4.14
N LEU A 37 2.67 2.17 -3.57
CA LEU A 37 2.94 0.74 -3.51
C LEU A 37 2.99 0.11 -4.91
N LYS A 38 2.09 0.54 -5.81
CA LYS A 38 2.11 0.15 -7.23
C LYS A 38 3.42 0.55 -7.89
N ASP A 39 3.83 1.81 -7.80
CA ASP A 39 5.06 2.32 -8.42
C ASP A 39 6.32 1.64 -7.82
N ASN A 40 6.24 1.14 -6.59
CA ASN A 40 7.30 0.34 -5.96
C ASN A 40 7.38 -1.13 -6.44
N GLY A 41 6.45 -1.57 -7.29
CA GLY A 41 6.39 -2.91 -7.85
C GLY A 41 5.39 -3.85 -7.16
N GLY A 42 4.50 -3.33 -6.31
CA GLY A 42 3.53 -4.13 -5.56
C GLY A 42 2.39 -4.72 -6.41
N SER A 43 2.27 -4.35 -7.70
CA SER A 43 1.20 -4.84 -8.58
C SER A 43 1.40 -6.26 -9.12
N GLY A 44 2.48 -6.95 -8.71
CA GLY A 44 2.82 -8.28 -9.21
C GLY A 44 2.02 -9.43 -8.59
N GLY A 45 1.26 -9.19 -7.52
CA GLY A 45 0.43 -10.22 -6.85
C GLY A 45 1.22 -11.40 -6.27
N THR A 46 2.52 -11.22 -6.04
CA THR A 46 3.36 -12.24 -5.41
C THR A 46 3.88 -11.72 -4.08
N TYR A 47 4.05 -12.64 -3.12
CA TYR A 47 4.57 -12.31 -1.79
C TYR A 47 5.84 -11.45 -1.85
N ASN A 48 6.81 -11.84 -2.69
CA ASN A 48 8.08 -11.12 -2.80
C ASN A 48 7.91 -9.72 -3.40
N ALA A 49 7.00 -9.54 -4.37
CA ALA A 49 6.73 -8.23 -4.95
C ALA A 49 6.08 -7.29 -3.93
N GLU A 50 5.07 -7.78 -3.20
CA GLU A 50 4.36 -7.01 -2.17
C GLU A 50 5.25 -6.69 -0.98
N TRP A 51 6.02 -7.67 -0.49
CA TRP A 51 7.01 -7.48 0.58
C TRP A 51 8.06 -6.44 0.18
N THR A 52 8.58 -6.53 -1.05
CA THR A 52 9.56 -5.54 -1.56
C THR A 52 8.93 -4.15 -1.67
N ALA A 53 7.68 -4.05 -2.13
CA ALA A 53 6.98 -2.77 -2.22
C ALA A 53 6.73 -2.13 -0.84
N ALA A 54 6.35 -2.94 0.16
CA ALA A 54 6.23 -2.49 1.55
C ALA A 54 7.57 -2.01 2.12
N MET A 55 8.66 -2.74 1.84
CA MET A 55 10.00 -2.35 2.27
C MET A 55 10.47 -1.05 1.61
N LYS A 56 10.17 -0.83 0.32
CA LYS A 56 10.46 0.45 -0.37
C LYS A 56 9.59 1.60 0.14
N TYR A 57 8.32 1.34 0.47
CA TYR A 57 7.44 2.34 1.08
C TYR A 57 8.02 2.88 2.40
N PHE A 58 8.54 1.99 3.24
CA PHE A 58 9.09 2.35 4.54
C PHE A 58 10.53 2.88 4.49
N ALA A 59 11.44 2.16 3.82
CA ALA A 59 12.88 2.41 3.89
C ALA A 59 13.48 3.03 2.62
N GLY A 60 12.67 3.29 1.58
CA GLY A 60 13.13 3.86 0.32
C GLY A 60 14.28 3.06 -0.30
N GLY A 61 15.36 3.75 -0.68
CA GLY A 61 16.56 3.10 -1.24
C GLY A 61 17.28 2.13 -0.30
N ASN A 62 16.96 2.13 1.00
CA ASN A 62 17.52 1.21 1.99
C ASN A 62 16.68 -0.07 2.18
N TRP A 63 15.69 -0.32 1.33
CA TRP A 63 14.74 -1.44 1.47
C TRP A 63 15.40 -2.82 1.64
N SER A 64 16.62 -3.02 1.15
CA SER A 64 17.33 -4.31 1.27
C SER A 64 18.12 -4.47 2.58
N LYS A 65 18.16 -3.45 3.45
CA LYS A 65 18.86 -3.55 4.74
C LYS A 65 18.13 -4.52 5.67
N LYS A 66 18.85 -5.56 6.11
CA LYS A 66 18.35 -6.57 7.06
C LYS A 66 17.74 -5.97 8.32
N ALA A 67 18.30 -4.86 8.82
CA ALA A 67 17.80 -4.16 10.01
C ALA A 67 16.35 -3.64 9.87
N TYR A 68 15.83 -3.48 8.65
CA TYR A 68 14.47 -2.97 8.39
C TYR A 68 13.47 -4.07 8.02
N ARG A 69 13.93 -5.30 7.85
CA ARG A 69 13.12 -6.44 7.36
C ARG A 69 11.85 -6.65 8.18
N PHE A 70 11.90 -6.37 9.48
CA PHE A 70 10.75 -6.47 10.39
C PHE A 70 9.51 -5.75 9.86
N TYR A 71 9.67 -4.63 9.14
CA TYR A 71 8.54 -3.87 8.61
C TYR A 71 7.79 -4.66 7.54
N GLY A 72 8.50 -5.15 6.52
CA GLY A 72 7.90 -5.95 5.46
C GLY A 72 7.29 -7.24 5.99
N ASP A 73 7.97 -7.91 6.93
CA ASP A 73 7.46 -9.14 7.54
C ASP A 73 6.14 -8.90 8.30
N ASN A 74 6.05 -7.80 9.08
CA ASN A 74 4.83 -7.42 9.77
C ASN A 74 3.69 -7.03 8.80
N VAL A 75 3.99 -6.30 7.73
CA VAL A 75 2.99 -5.94 6.71
C VAL A 75 2.42 -7.19 6.05
N MET A 76 3.27 -8.16 5.68
CA MET A 76 2.79 -9.40 5.06
C MET A 76 1.98 -10.27 6.04
N ALA A 77 2.34 -10.27 7.33
CA ALA A 77 1.53 -10.95 8.35
C ALA A 77 0.13 -10.34 8.50
N ILE A 78 0.02 -9.01 8.44
CA ILE A 78 -1.27 -8.31 8.42
C ILE A 78 -2.05 -8.61 7.15
N ALA A 79 -1.39 -8.58 5.98
CA ALA A 79 -2.01 -8.88 4.70
C ALA A 79 -2.59 -10.30 4.66
N ALA A 80 -1.84 -11.30 5.11
CA ALA A 80 -2.30 -12.68 5.23
C ALA A 80 -3.54 -12.79 6.14
N LYS A 81 -3.48 -12.16 7.33
CA LYS A 81 -4.61 -12.15 8.26
C LYS A 81 -5.88 -11.54 7.63
N TYR A 82 -5.75 -10.45 6.88
CA TYR A 82 -6.90 -9.84 6.21
C TYR A 82 -7.40 -10.69 5.05
N GLN A 83 -6.51 -11.34 4.29
CA GLN A 83 -6.93 -12.28 3.25
C GLN A 83 -7.74 -13.44 3.84
N ASP A 84 -7.28 -14.04 4.94
CA ASP A 84 -8.02 -15.11 5.63
C ASP A 84 -9.43 -14.66 6.06
N GLN A 85 -9.55 -13.42 6.54
CA GLN A 85 -10.85 -12.83 6.93
C GLN A 85 -11.74 -12.58 5.73
N ILE A 86 -11.19 -12.08 4.61
CA ILE A 86 -11.91 -11.87 3.36
C ILE A 86 -12.45 -13.21 2.83
N ASP A 87 -11.61 -14.24 2.81
CA ASP A 87 -11.95 -15.56 2.31
C ASP A 87 -13.05 -16.20 3.16
N LEU A 88 -12.97 -16.03 4.49
CA LEU A 88 -14.03 -16.46 5.41
C LEU A 88 -15.36 -15.77 5.09
N LEU A 89 -15.37 -14.44 4.99
CA LEU A 89 -16.60 -13.68 4.71
C LEU A 89 -17.19 -14.04 3.34
N ALA A 90 -16.35 -14.21 2.32
CA ALA A 90 -16.76 -14.63 0.98
C ALA A 90 -17.42 -16.02 1.01
N SER A 91 -16.85 -16.97 1.78
CA SER A 91 -17.42 -18.32 1.92
C SER A 91 -18.78 -18.35 2.63
N LEU A 92 -19.03 -17.40 3.53
CA LEU A 92 -20.31 -17.28 4.25
C LEU A 92 -21.40 -16.64 3.38
N ALA A 93 -21.03 -15.66 2.53
CA ALA A 93 -21.96 -14.99 1.63
C ALA A 93 -22.45 -15.87 0.47
N GLN A 94 -21.76 -16.98 0.19
CA GLN A 94 -22.11 -17.95 -0.86
C GLN A 94 -23.07 -19.06 -0.37
N ARG A 95 -23.41 -19.07 0.93
CA ARG A 95 -24.39 -19.99 1.52
C ARG A 95 -25.79 -19.38 1.51
#